data_AF-A0A7J4VR96-F1
#
_entry.id   AF-A0A7J4VR96-F1
#
_cell.length_a   1.000
_cell.length_b   1.000
_cell.length_c   1.000
_cell.angle_alpha   90.00
_cell.angle_beta   90.00
_cell.angle_gamma   90.00
#
_symmetry.space_group_name_H-M   'P 1'
#
loop_
_entity.id
_entity.type
_entity.pdbx_description
1 polymer ?
#
loop_
_entity_poly.entity_id
_entity_poly.type
_entity_poly.pdbx_seq_one_letter_code
_entity_poly.pdbx_strand_id
1 'polypeptide(L)'
;MATASHITGNEEIVSTSNDHGRVAKHLAKMMKAIGDREAKGPEEELNVLIANFETTYAAWMATAPSPDADVTTECPEFEAHAKAEYELVEFQCRSLAEIQQKVAYFEKSELLRFCLKSGGSYGEYEELSLFLNTLLLQPTAPAVEPLGLAIAKYREEWVAYLKSTEEDDSAPRIYEDAMRTIDAWDRPADSATEAAMALELALEEYERGDSPRISSMMKAALNYLRSAAELPTSSSQNLPAEGSLADAINDYVTYAANPAGSAHSEEEAADAVMSPLFNWKGPAATPRDGIAALELILTEEMLIDEMGTPLVKATIEYLEGLETGFKKHQEDAVDLFYDLHDLHQLTETIRDMMSQMDHRSPDGGINQELYRVGALCRIVSSSVGKMCELTERYDSPGYWSSIAVA
;
A
#
# COMPACT_ATOMS: atom_id res chain seq x y z
N MET A 1 -59.13 43.95 5.81
CA MET A 1 -58.28 44.29 4.64
C MET A 1 -56.93 43.66 4.87
N ALA A 2 -56.71 42.47 4.30
CA ALA A 2 -55.45 41.75 4.35
C ALA A 2 -55.13 41.33 2.92
N THR A 3 -53.96 41.73 2.42
CA THR A 3 -53.44 41.41 1.08
C THR A 3 -52.57 40.16 1.16
N ALA A 4 -53.01 39.09 0.50
CA ALA A 4 -52.23 37.88 0.29
C ALA A 4 -51.44 38.00 -1.03
N SER A 5 -50.12 37.81 -0.96
CA SER A 5 -49.23 37.71 -2.11
C SER A 5 -49.04 36.23 -2.46
N HIS A 6 -49.47 35.83 -3.65
CA HIS A 6 -49.19 34.52 -4.24
C HIS A 6 -47.91 34.63 -5.07
N ILE A 7 -46.86 33.91 -4.67
CA ILE A 7 -45.68 33.66 -5.50
C ILE A 7 -45.81 32.25 -6.08
N THR A 8 -45.99 32.15 -7.39
CA THR A 8 -45.88 30.92 -8.17
C THR A 8 -44.47 30.84 -8.75
N GLY A 9 -43.63 29.97 -8.19
CA GLY A 9 -42.33 29.59 -8.77
C GLY A 9 -42.35 28.10 -9.03
N ASN A 10 -42.62 27.71 -10.27
CA ASN A 10 -42.62 26.31 -10.68
C ASN A 10 -42.26 26.22 -12.16
N GLU A 11 -41.01 26.52 -12.50
CA GLU A 11 -40.40 26.27 -13.80
C GLU A 11 -38.87 26.16 -13.59
N GLU A 12 -38.23 25.20 -14.26
CA GLU A 12 -36.79 24.83 -14.22
C GLU A 12 -36.32 23.68 -13.29
N ILE A 13 -36.89 22.47 -13.46
CA ILE A 13 -36.19 21.21 -13.12
C ILE A 13 -36.33 20.19 -14.26
N VAL A 14 -36.04 20.59 -15.51
CA VAL A 14 -36.18 19.70 -16.68
C VAL A 14 -34.86 19.50 -17.47
N SER A 15 -33.74 20.10 -17.06
CA SER A 15 -32.49 20.04 -17.86
C SER A 15 -31.44 19.01 -17.41
N THR A 16 -31.53 18.40 -16.22
CA THR A 16 -30.45 17.55 -15.68
C THR A 16 -30.53 16.07 -16.08
N SER A 17 -31.66 15.61 -16.60
CA SER A 17 -31.86 14.19 -16.95
C SER A 17 -31.05 13.72 -18.16
N ASN A 18 -30.74 14.60 -19.12
CA ASN A 18 -30.01 14.23 -20.34
C ASN A 18 -28.48 14.08 -20.13
N ASP A 19 -27.90 14.72 -19.11
CA ASP A 19 -26.46 14.66 -18.86
C ASP A 19 -26.06 13.38 -18.12
N HIS A 20 -26.92 12.85 -17.25
CA HIS A 20 -26.68 11.58 -16.56
C HIS A 20 -26.55 10.40 -17.53
N GLY A 21 -27.34 10.39 -18.62
CA GLY A 21 -27.23 9.38 -19.67
C GLY A 21 -25.94 9.47 -20.49
N ARG A 22 -25.39 10.67 -20.68
CA ARG A 22 -24.11 10.89 -21.37
C ARG A 22 -22.92 10.45 -20.54
N VAL A 23 -22.94 10.76 -19.23
CA VAL A 23 -21.89 10.37 -18.28
C VAL A 23 -21.87 8.85 -18.09
N ALA A 24 -23.02 8.21 -17.91
CA ALA A 24 -23.11 6.75 -17.80
C ALA A 24 -22.58 6.03 -19.06
N LYS A 25 -22.85 6.57 -20.25
CA LYS A 25 -22.34 6.03 -21.52
C LYS A 25 -20.82 6.20 -21.67
N HIS A 26 -20.24 7.29 -21.13
CA HIS A 26 -18.78 7.49 -21.10
C HIS A 26 -18.10 6.56 -20.11
N LEU A 27 -18.65 6.41 -18.89
CA LEU A 27 -18.16 5.46 -17.89
C LEU A 27 -18.19 4.03 -18.40
N ALA A 28 -19.28 3.58 -19.02
CA ALA A 28 -19.36 2.25 -19.61
C ALA A 28 -18.33 2.03 -20.74
N LYS A 29 -18.02 3.07 -21.53
CA LYS A 29 -16.99 3.01 -22.57
C LYS A 29 -15.58 2.95 -21.96
N MET A 30 -15.32 3.69 -20.87
CA MET A 30 -14.05 3.67 -20.15
C MET A 30 -13.82 2.34 -19.41
N MET A 31 -14.81 1.83 -18.68
CA MET A 31 -14.71 0.54 -17.98
C MET A 31 -14.51 -0.62 -18.96
N LYS A 32 -15.15 -0.57 -20.13
CA LYS A 32 -14.89 -1.54 -21.20
C LYS A 32 -13.48 -1.42 -21.75
N ALA A 33 -12.97 -0.20 -21.97
CA ALA A 33 -11.59 0.00 -22.43
C ALA A 33 -10.56 -0.45 -21.39
N ILE A 34 -10.84 -0.29 -20.09
CA ILE A 34 -10.00 -0.80 -18.99
C ILE A 34 -10.04 -2.33 -18.98
N GLY A 35 -11.23 -2.95 -19.03
CA GLY A 35 -11.34 -4.42 -19.09
C GLY A 35 -10.71 -5.04 -20.34
N ASP A 36 -10.84 -4.39 -21.50
CA ASP A 36 -10.19 -4.82 -22.75
C ASP A 36 -8.66 -4.66 -22.70
N ARG A 37 -8.14 -3.70 -21.90
CA ARG A 37 -6.70 -3.51 -21.62
C ARG A 37 -6.16 -4.49 -20.58
N GLU A 38 -6.96 -4.88 -19.60
CA GLU A 38 -6.58 -5.88 -18.59
C GLU A 38 -6.62 -7.31 -19.14
N ALA A 39 -7.51 -7.58 -20.10
CA ALA A 39 -7.66 -8.89 -20.73
C ALA A 39 -6.57 -9.22 -21.76
N LYS A 40 -5.94 -8.21 -22.35
CA LYS A 40 -4.79 -8.36 -23.24
C LYS A 40 -3.54 -8.20 -22.40
N GLY A 41 -2.68 -9.22 -22.36
CA GLY A 41 -1.45 -9.12 -21.59
C GLY A 41 -0.64 -7.89 -22.02
N PRO A 42 0.13 -7.26 -21.12
CA PRO A 42 0.93 -6.06 -21.44
C PRO A 42 1.82 -6.22 -22.69
N GLU A 43 2.33 -7.42 -22.92
CA GLU A 43 3.10 -7.78 -24.12
C GLU A 43 2.28 -7.76 -25.42
N GLU A 44 0.97 -8.03 -25.35
CA GLU A 44 0.10 -8.09 -26.53
C GLU A 44 -0.18 -6.69 -27.12
N GLU A 45 -0.22 -5.65 -26.28
CA GLU A 45 -0.39 -4.25 -26.73
C GLU A 45 0.83 -3.76 -27.54
N LEU A 46 2.04 -3.97 -27.04
CA LEU A 46 3.27 -3.60 -27.74
C LEU A 46 3.41 -4.35 -29.07
N ASN A 47 3.08 -5.65 -29.07
CA ASN A 47 3.10 -6.47 -30.28
C ASN A 47 2.14 -5.95 -31.36
N VAL A 48 0.96 -5.47 -30.97
CA VAL A 48 -0.01 -4.89 -31.91
C VAL A 48 0.51 -3.58 -32.52
N LEU A 49 1.16 -2.72 -31.72
CA LEU A 49 1.75 -1.48 -32.23
C LEU A 49 2.91 -1.73 -33.19
N ILE A 50 3.79 -2.68 -32.87
CA ILE A 50 4.87 -3.11 -33.76
C ILE A 50 4.31 -3.62 -35.09
N ALA A 51 3.31 -4.50 -35.05
CA ALA A 51 2.68 -5.04 -36.25
C ALA A 51 1.98 -3.96 -37.09
N ASN A 52 1.35 -2.98 -36.44
CA ASN A 52 0.72 -1.85 -37.12
C ASN A 52 1.77 -1.00 -37.86
N PHE A 53 2.87 -0.65 -37.19
CA PHE A 53 3.98 0.08 -37.80
C PHE A 53 4.57 -0.66 -39.01
N GLU A 54 4.84 -1.97 -38.88
CA GLU A 54 5.40 -2.76 -39.97
C GLU A 54 4.48 -2.79 -41.19
N THR A 55 3.17 -2.89 -40.95
CA THR A 55 2.15 -2.92 -42.00
C THR A 55 2.06 -1.58 -42.74
N THR A 56 2.04 -0.46 -42.01
CA THR A 56 1.97 0.88 -42.61
C THR A 56 3.26 1.26 -43.32
N TYR A 57 4.43 0.85 -42.79
CA TYR A 57 5.72 1.02 -43.45
C TYR A 57 5.78 0.27 -44.78
N ALA A 58 5.36 -1.00 -44.81
CA ALA A 58 5.35 -1.79 -46.04
C ALA A 58 4.42 -1.19 -47.11
N ALA A 59 3.26 -0.67 -46.70
CA ALA A 59 2.33 0.02 -47.60
C ALA A 59 2.95 1.30 -48.17
N TRP A 60 3.59 2.11 -47.33
CA TRP A 60 4.29 3.31 -47.77
C TRP A 60 5.45 2.98 -48.72
N MET A 61 6.29 2.00 -48.41
CA MET A 61 7.41 1.60 -49.30
C MET A 61 6.94 1.07 -50.66
N ALA A 62 5.73 0.50 -50.74
CA ALA A 62 5.15 0.03 -51.99
C ALA A 62 4.60 1.15 -52.87
N THR A 63 4.18 2.28 -52.26
CA THR A 63 3.65 3.46 -52.95
C THR A 63 4.65 4.62 -53.04
N ALA A 64 5.77 4.52 -52.31
CA ALA A 64 6.78 5.55 -52.21
C ALA A 64 7.29 5.90 -53.61
N PRO A 65 7.21 7.18 -54.01
CA PRO A 65 7.69 7.59 -55.31
C PRO A 65 9.22 7.43 -55.39
N SER A 66 9.76 7.40 -56.62
CA SER A 66 11.20 7.32 -56.92
C SER A 66 12.04 8.17 -55.95
N PRO A 67 13.28 7.77 -55.57
CA PRO A 67 14.12 8.44 -54.56
C PRO A 67 14.37 9.96 -54.71
N ASP A 68 13.95 10.56 -55.81
CA ASP A 68 14.05 12.00 -56.09
C ASP A 68 12.71 12.77 -55.88
N ALA A 69 11.63 12.07 -55.54
CA ALA A 69 10.32 12.67 -55.33
C ALA A 69 10.18 13.14 -53.88
N ASP A 70 9.63 14.35 -53.71
CA ASP A 70 9.34 14.92 -52.41
C ASP A 70 8.23 14.10 -51.72
N VAL A 71 8.65 13.26 -50.78
CA VAL A 71 7.80 12.30 -50.07
C VAL A 71 6.77 13.01 -49.20
N THR A 72 7.03 14.27 -48.82
CA THR A 72 6.20 15.01 -47.86
C THR A 72 4.93 15.58 -48.47
N THR A 73 4.82 15.64 -49.81
CA THR A 73 3.76 16.45 -50.42
C THR A 73 2.47 15.71 -50.77
N GLU A 74 2.43 14.39 -51.08
CA GLU A 74 1.17 13.75 -51.54
C GLU A 74 1.08 12.21 -51.33
N CYS A 75 1.39 11.65 -50.15
CA CYS A 75 1.25 10.20 -49.91
C CYS A 75 0.45 9.90 -48.64
N PRO A 76 -0.84 9.51 -48.74
CA PRO A 76 -1.66 9.11 -47.58
C PRO A 76 -1.05 7.95 -46.78
N GLU A 77 -0.28 7.08 -47.45
CA GLU A 77 0.43 5.98 -46.80
C GLU A 77 1.58 6.48 -45.92
N PHE A 78 2.21 7.61 -46.26
CA PHE A 78 3.21 8.25 -45.41
C PHE A 78 2.60 8.80 -44.11
N GLU A 79 1.43 9.46 -44.17
CA GLU A 79 0.74 9.93 -42.96
C GLU A 79 0.33 8.77 -42.03
N ALA A 80 -0.16 7.67 -42.61
CA ALA A 80 -0.50 6.46 -41.85
C ALA A 80 0.74 5.83 -41.20
N HIS A 81 1.88 5.85 -41.89
CA HIS A 81 3.15 5.39 -41.36
C HIS A 81 3.65 6.29 -40.22
N ALA A 82 3.72 7.61 -40.43
CA ALA A 82 4.16 8.59 -39.44
C ALA A 82 3.30 8.54 -38.16
N LYS A 83 1.99 8.33 -38.30
CA LYS A 83 1.10 8.14 -37.15
C LYS A 83 1.42 6.86 -36.37
N ALA A 84 1.64 5.74 -37.06
CA ALA A 84 2.00 4.48 -36.41
C ALA A 84 3.38 4.55 -35.75
N GLU A 85 4.32 5.29 -36.35
CA GLU A 85 5.62 5.61 -35.77
C GLU A 85 5.47 6.40 -34.47
N TYR A 86 4.68 7.47 -34.49
CA TYR A 86 4.42 8.27 -33.31
C TYR A 86 3.76 7.45 -32.18
N GLU A 87 2.76 6.64 -32.50
CA GLU A 87 2.10 5.75 -31.51
C GLU A 87 3.07 4.73 -30.91
N LEU A 88 3.99 4.17 -31.71
CA LEU A 88 5.03 3.25 -31.22
C LEU A 88 6.08 3.97 -30.37
N VAL A 89 6.51 5.17 -30.78
CA VAL A 89 7.46 6.00 -30.03
C VAL A 89 6.85 6.41 -28.68
N GLU A 90 5.61 6.90 -28.67
CA GLU A 90 4.90 7.36 -27.46
C GLU A 90 4.50 6.22 -26.50
N PHE A 91 4.46 4.97 -26.98
CA PHE A 91 4.11 3.83 -26.14
C PHE A 91 5.08 3.65 -24.97
N GLN A 92 4.62 3.89 -23.74
CA GLN A 92 5.42 3.75 -22.53
C GLN A 92 5.55 2.28 -22.12
N CYS A 93 6.79 1.82 -21.99
CA CYS A 93 7.07 0.47 -21.54
C CYS A 93 6.79 0.31 -20.04
N ARG A 94 6.12 -0.77 -19.66
CA ARG A 94 5.74 -1.13 -18.28
C ARG A 94 6.61 -2.22 -17.68
N SER A 95 7.41 -2.89 -18.50
CA SER A 95 8.26 -3.99 -18.07
C SER A 95 9.63 -3.97 -18.76
N LEU A 96 10.61 -4.62 -18.14
CA LEU A 96 11.93 -4.80 -18.74
C LEU A 96 11.85 -5.59 -20.07
N ALA A 97 10.93 -6.55 -20.17
CA ALA A 97 10.69 -7.32 -21.39
C ALA A 97 10.21 -6.43 -22.54
N GLU A 98 9.27 -5.52 -22.28
CA GLU A 98 8.80 -4.53 -23.27
C GLU A 98 9.90 -3.56 -23.70
N ILE A 99 10.74 -3.10 -22.76
CA ILE A 99 11.91 -2.27 -23.08
C ILE A 99 12.85 -3.02 -24.02
N GLN A 100 13.21 -4.26 -23.65
CA GLN A 100 14.10 -5.09 -24.46
C GLN A 100 13.51 -5.33 -25.86
N GLN A 101 12.21 -5.58 -25.94
CA GLN A 101 11.52 -5.77 -27.19
C GLN A 101 11.48 -4.50 -28.05
N LYS A 102 11.13 -3.36 -27.46
CA LYS A 102 11.11 -2.05 -28.15
C LYS A 102 12.51 -1.68 -28.63
N VAL A 103 13.54 -1.84 -27.80
CA VAL A 103 14.95 -1.60 -28.18
C VAL A 103 15.37 -2.54 -29.31
N ALA A 104 15.08 -3.84 -29.22
CA ALA A 104 15.41 -4.81 -30.26
C ALA A 104 14.70 -4.50 -31.59
N TYR A 105 13.51 -3.92 -31.54
CA TYR A 105 12.79 -3.43 -32.72
C TYR A 105 13.47 -2.21 -33.34
N PHE A 106 13.80 -1.21 -32.53
CA PHE A 106 14.51 0.00 -32.97
C PHE A 106 15.90 -0.32 -33.53
N GLU A 107 16.59 -1.31 -32.98
CA GLU A 107 17.83 -1.82 -33.55
C GLU A 107 17.64 -2.46 -34.92
N LYS A 108 16.47 -3.02 -35.26
CA LYS A 108 16.25 -3.63 -36.58
C LYS A 108 15.74 -2.63 -37.62
N SER A 109 15.10 -1.54 -37.19
CA SER A 109 14.56 -0.53 -38.09
C SER A 109 15.66 0.37 -38.68
N GLU A 110 15.88 0.28 -39.98
CA GLU A 110 16.85 1.14 -40.69
C GLU A 110 16.42 2.60 -40.70
N LEU A 111 15.11 2.88 -40.75
CA LEU A 111 14.54 4.22 -40.73
C LEU A 111 14.83 4.92 -39.40
N LEU A 112 14.50 4.27 -38.28
CA LEU A 112 14.75 4.82 -36.95
C LEU A 112 16.26 4.95 -36.68
N ARG A 113 17.09 4.01 -37.14
CA ARG A 113 18.54 4.15 -37.11
C ARG A 113 19.04 5.35 -37.92
N PHE A 114 18.40 5.64 -39.06
CA PHE A 114 18.70 6.81 -39.86
C PHE A 114 18.33 8.08 -39.09
N CYS A 115 17.12 8.18 -38.53
CA CYS A 115 16.70 9.32 -37.70
C CYS A 115 17.65 9.55 -36.51
N LEU A 116 18.04 8.48 -35.81
CA LEU A 116 19.00 8.54 -34.69
C LEU A 116 20.42 8.96 -35.11
N LYS A 117 20.90 8.52 -36.28
CA LYS A 117 22.26 8.83 -36.78
C LYS A 117 22.35 10.19 -37.46
N SER A 118 21.25 10.67 -38.03
CA SER A 118 21.23 11.93 -38.79
C SER A 118 21.48 13.15 -37.91
N GLY A 119 21.24 13.04 -36.60
CA GLY A 119 21.50 14.12 -35.63
C GLY A 119 20.97 15.46 -36.11
N GLY A 120 19.78 15.45 -36.73
CA GLY A 120 19.40 16.41 -37.75
C GLY A 120 18.97 17.77 -37.21
N SER A 121 19.30 18.78 -38.01
CA SER A 121 19.25 20.21 -37.75
C SER A 121 17.84 20.82 -37.63
N TYR A 122 16.78 20.04 -37.42
CA TYR A 122 15.39 20.50 -37.45
C TYR A 122 14.55 19.80 -36.38
N GLY A 123 14.37 20.39 -35.18
CA GLY A 123 13.34 19.96 -34.20
C GLY A 123 13.44 18.54 -33.60
N GLU A 124 14.29 17.66 -34.13
CA GLU A 124 14.42 16.21 -33.88
C GLU A 124 14.90 15.81 -32.47
N TYR A 125 15.26 16.79 -31.62
CA TYR A 125 15.57 16.51 -30.22
C TYR A 125 14.33 16.10 -29.41
N GLU A 126 13.12 16.51 -29.82
CA GLU A 126 11.88 16.14 -29.13
C GLU A 126 11.55 14.66 -29.28
N GLU A 127 11.75 14.08 -30.47
CA GLU A 127 11.41 12.67 -30.74
C GLU A 127 12.39 11.70 -30.07
N LEU A 128 13.68 12.02 -30.07
CA LEU A 128 14.68 11.24 -29.34
C LEU A 128 14.45 11.33 -27.82
N SER A 129 14.16 12.53 -27.31
CA SER A 129 13.82 12.74 -25.90
C SER A 129 12.54 11.99 -25.53
N LEU A 130 11.51 12.06 -26.37
CA LEU A 130 10.25 11.32 -26.19
C LEU A 130 10.50 9.82 -26.16
N PHE A 131 11.27 9.29 -27.11
CA PHE A 131 11.65 7.88 -27.14
C PHE A 131 12.39 7.47 -25.87
N LEU A 132 13.43 8.20 -25.47
CA LEU A 132 14.18 7.91 -24.24
C LEU A 132 13.28 7.98 -23.00
N ASN A 133 12.35 8.94 -22.95
CA ASN A 133 11.37 9.05 -21.87
C ASN A 133 10.39 7.87 -21.84
N THR A 134 10.07 7.26 -22.98
CA THR A 134 9.21 6.06 -23.04
C THR A 134 9.93 4.76 -22.69
N LEU A 135 11.27 4.77 -22.75
CA LEU A 135 12.13 3.67 -22.27
C LEU A 135 12.40 3.75 -20.76
N LEU A 136 12.14 4.89 -20.13
CA LEU A 136 12.06 4.94 -18.69
C LEU A 136 10.86 4.08 -18.29
N LEU A 137 11.12 2.97 -17.57
CA LEU A 137 10.06 2.25 -16.90
C LEU A 137 9.23 3.30 -16.15
N GLN A 138 7.91 3.30 -16.36
CA GLN A 138 7.06 4.01 -15.42
C GLN A 138 7.52 3.60 -14.02
N PRO A 139 7.77 4.54 -13.10
CA PRO A 139 7.79 4.16 -11.70
C PRO A 139 6.50 3.37 -11.51
N THR A 140 6.62 2.11 -11.11
CA THR A 140 5.49 1.27 -10.70
C THR A 140 4.48 2.16 -10.02
N ALA A 141 3.22 2.15 -10.52
CA ALA A 141 2.11 3.03 -10.14
C ALA A 141 2.42 3.86 -8.89
N PRO A 142 2.43 5.22 -9.01
CA PRO A 142 3.11 6.13 -8.08
C PRO A 142 3.07 5.55 -6.69
N ALA A 143 4.25 5.16 -6.16
CA ALA A 143 4.39 4.36 -4.95
C ALA A 143 3.23 4.69 -4.03
N VAL A 144 2.30 3.73 -3.93
CA VAL A 144 1.02 3.86 -3.25
C VAL A 144 1.27 4.72 -2.02
N GLU A 145 0.74 5.96 -2.03
CA GLU A 145 0.97 6.87 -0.92
C GLU A 145 0.53 6.14 0.35
N PRO A 146 1.38 5.98 1.38
CA PRO A 146 1.01 5.31 2.61
C PRO A 146 -0.14 6.08 3.30
N LEU A 147 -1.04 5.37 3.97
CA LEU A 147 -2.20 6.00 4.62
C LEU A 147 -1.75 7.06 5.63
N GLY A 148 -0.67 6.78 6.36
CA GLY A 148 -0.11 7.71 7.34
C GLY A 148 0.32 9.02 6.70
N LEU A 149 0.88 8.98 5.48
CA LEU A 149 1.31 10.19 4.78
C LEU A 149 0.12 11.01 4.29
N ALA A 150 -0.91 10.35 3.75
CA ALA A 150 -2.14 11.02 3.32
C ALA A 150 -2.85 11.72 4.51
N ILE A 151 -2.95 11.05 5.67
CA ILE A 151 -3.51 11.63 6.90
C ILE A 151 -2.66 12.80 7.39
N ALA A 152 -1.33 12.66 7.43
CA ALA A 152 -0.42 13.71 7.88
C ALA A 152 -0.54 14.96 6.99
N LYS A 153 -0.58 14.76 5.66
CA LYS A 153 -0.76 15.83 4.68
C LYS A 153 -2.10 16.56 4.86
N TYR A 154 -3.19 15.82 5.06
CA TYR A 154 -4.49 16.42 5.36
C TYR A 154 -4.45 17.28 6.63
N ARG A 155 -3.89 16.76 7.73
CA ARG A 155 -3.76 17.50 8.99
C ARG A 155 -2.91 18.77 8.81
N GLU A 156 -1.79 18.70 8.08
CA GLU A 156 -0.93 19.84 7.78
C GLU A 156 -1.67 20.91 6.96
N GLU A 157 -2.30 20.51 5.86
CA GLU A 157 -3.04 21.41 4.97
C GLU A 157 -4.27 22.04 5.66
N TRP A 158 -4.94 21.28 6.56
CA TRP A 158 -6.04 21.79 7.37
C TRP A 158 -5.58 22.86 8.37
N VAL A 159 -4.46 22.63 9.07
CA VAL A 159 -3.88 23.62 10.00
C VAL A 159 -3.44 24.87 9.25
N ALA A 160 -2.82 24.71 8.07
CA ALA A 160 -2.43 25.83 7.22
C ALA A 160 -3.65 26.62 6.74
N TYR A 161 -4.74 25.95 6.36
CA TYR A 161 -6.00 26.58 6.02
C TYR A 161 -6.58 27.38 7.19
N LEU A 162 -6.71 26.77 8.39
CA LEU A 162 -7.23 27.46 9.58
C LEU A 162 -6.45 28.75 9.88
N LYS A 163 -5.12 28.68 9.80
CA LYS A 163 -4.25 29.84 9.99
C LYS A 163 -4.49 30.93 8.94
N SER A 164 -4.68 30.55 7.68
CA SER A 164 -4.95 31.52 6.61
C SER A 164 -6.32 32.17 6.71
N THR A 165 -7.32 31.47 7.24
CA THR A 165 -8.67 32.03 7.44
C THR A 165 -8.76 33.05 8.57
N GLU A 166 -7.80 33.10 9.49
CA GLU A 166 -7.73 34.18 10.48
C GLU A 166 -7.38 35.54 9.85
N GLU A 167 -6.73 35.53 8.68
CA GLU A 167 -6.25 36.72 7.97
C GLU A 167 -7.13 37.08 6.76
N ASP A 168 -7.69 36.08 6.07
CA ASP A 168 -8.52 36.25 4.87
C ASP A 168 -9.62 35.17 4.78
N ASP A 169 -10.90 35.59 4.83
CA ASP A 169 -12.07 34.73 4.64
C ASP A 169 -12.09 34.03 3.25
N SER A 170 -11.25 34.49 2.32
CA SER A 170 -11.13 33.99 0.94
C SER A 170 -9.97 32.98 0.77
N ALA A 171 -9.37 32.53 1.87
CA ALA A 171 -8.19 31.67 1.81
C ALA A 171 -8.45 30.39 0.99
N PRO A 172 -7.48 29.98 0.16
CA PRO A 172 -7.62 28.79 -0.68
C PRO A 172 -7.72 27.52 0.17
N ARG A 173 -8.68 26.66 -0.15
CA ARG A 173 -8.91 25.38 0.54
C ARG A 173 -7.95 24.30 0.07
N ILE A 174 -6.66 24.51 0.39
CA ILE A 174 -5.57 23.64 -0.02
C ILE A 174 -5.74 22.18 0.44
N TYR A 175 -6.48 21.94 1.53
CA TYR A 175 -6.74 20.61 2.09
C TYR A 175 -7.70 19.75 1.26
N GLU A 176 -8.42 20.30 0.28
CA GLU A 176 -9.47 19.57 -0.45
C GLU A 176 -8.94 18.38 -1.26
N ASP A 177 -7.70 18.44 -1.75
CA ASP A 177 -7.10 17.35 -2.51
C ASP A 177 -6.68 16.18 -1.59
N ALA A 178 -6.04 16.46 -0.45
CA ALA A 178 -5.73 15.44 0.56
C ALA A 178 -7.02 14.85 1.15
N MET A 179 -8.01 15.69 1.40
CA MET A 179 -9.33 15.27 1.87
C MET A 179 -9.99 14.31 0.88
N ARG A 180 -10.05 14.63 -0.42
CA ARG A 180 -10.59 13.73 -1.46
C ARG A 180 -9.85 12.39 -1.53
N THR A 181 -8.54 12.40 -1.26
CA THR A 181 -7.72 11.17 -1.22
C THR A 181 -8.12 10.27 -0.06
N ILE A 182 -8.34 10.84 1.13
CA ILE A 182 -8.79 10.12 2.33
C ILE A 182 -10.26 9.66 2.19
N ASP A 183 -11.13 10.51 1.65
CA ASP A 183 -12.54 10.20 1.40
C ASP A 183 -12.67 8.95 0.52
N ALA A 184 -11.84 8.85 -0.52
CA ALA A 184 -11.83 7.74 -1.47
C ALA A 184 -10.97 6.55 -1.04
N TRP A 185 -10.46 6.52 0.19
CA TRP A 185 -9.56 5.45 0.64
C TRP A 185 -10.29 4.11 0.80
N ASP A 186 -9.86 3.11 0.05
CA ASP A 186 -10.47 1.77 0.00
C ASP A 186 -9.52 0.63 0.34
N ARG A 187 -8.26 0.95 0.66
CA ARG A 187 -7.19 -0.02 0.96
C ARG A 187 -7.04 -0.24 2.48
N PRO A 188 -6.54 -1.41 2.91
CA PRO A 188 -6.10 -1.59 4.30
C PRO A 188 -5.03 -0.58 4.68
N ALA A 189 -4.92 -0.28 5.97
CA ALA A 189 -3.73 0.35 6.51
C ALA A 189 -2.53 -0.62 6.41
N ASP A 190 -1.33 -0.11 6.15
CA ASP A 190 -0.15 -0.96 5.95
C ASP A 190 0.54 -1.35 7.28
N SER A 191 0.15 -0.72 8.40
CA SER A 191 0.72 -0.99 9.73
C SER A 191 -0.25 -0.67 10.87
N ALA A 192 0.07 -1.16 12.08
CA ALA A 192 -0.68 -0.84 13.29
C ALA A 192 -0.75 0.67 13.55
N THR A 193 0.36 1.38 13.31
CA THR A 193 0.45 2.84 13.47
C THR A 193 -0.48 3.55 12.50
N GLU A 194 -0.53 3.12 11.23
CA GLU A 194 -1.45 3.70 10.24
C GLU A 194 -2.92 3.40 10.58
N ALA A 195 -3.21 2.18 11.05
CA ALA A 195 -4.55 1.81 11.51
C ALA A 195 -4.99 2.67 12.71
N ALA A 196 -4.08 2.94 13.66
CA ALA A 196 -4.35 3.83 14.79
C ALA A 196 -4.59 5.28 14.33
N MET A 197 -3.74 5.82 13.44
CA MET A 197 -3.92 7.15 12.85
C MET A 197 -5.27 7.28 12.12
N ALA A 198 -5.69 6.23 11.41
CA ALA A 198 -7.00 6.20 10.75
C ALA A 198 -8.15 6.29 11.78
N LEU A 199 -8.09 5.49 12.85
CA LEU A 199 -9.10 5.51 13.91
C LEU A 199 -9.15 6.85 14.67
N GLU A 200 -7.99 7.46 14.95
CA GLU A 200 -7.93 8.81 15.52
C GLU A 200 -8.62 9.83 14.62
N LEU A 201 -8.32 9.82 13.32
CA LEU A 201 -8.94 10.73 12.37
C LEU A 201 -10.45 10.50 12.27
N ALA A 202 -10.91 9.25 12.31
CA ALA A 202 -12.33 8.92 12.34
C ALA A 202 -13.03 9.50 13.59
N LEU A 203 -12.39 9.42 14.77
CA LEU A 203 -12.91 10.03 16.00
C LEU A 203 -12.95 11.55 15.93
N GLU A 204 -11.88 12.19 15.46
CA GLU A 204 -11.83 13.64 15.29
C GLU A 204 -12.92 14.16 14.35
N GLU A 205 -13.15 13.45 13.25
CA GLU A 205 -14.21 13.79 12.29
C GLU A 205 -15.58 13.57 12.92
N TYR A 206 -15.79 12.44 13.62
CA TYR A 206 -17.04 12.18 14.32
C TYR A 206 -17.41 13.28 15.33
N GLU A 207 -16.45 13.74 16.14
CA GLU A 207 -16.67 14.84 17.10
C GLU A 207 -17.06 16.17 16.40
N ARG A 208 -16.72 16.33 15.12
CA ARG A 208 -17.09 17.48 14.28
C ARG A 208 -18.40 17.27 13.50
N GLY A 209 -18.86 16.03 13.37
CA GLY A 209 -20.07 15.62 12.66
C GLY A 209 -19.82 14.57 11.56
N ASP A 210 -20.90 14.08 10.95
CA ASP A 210 -20.80 13.02 9.94
C ASP A 210 -19.99 13.45 8.71
N SER A 211 -18.99 12.63 8.40
CA SER A 211 -18.06 12.84 7.29
C SER A 211 -17.82 11.51 6.56
N PRO A 212 -17.79 11.48 5.21
CA PRO A 212 -17.45 10.26 4.46
C PRO A 212 -16.13 9.62 4.88
N ARG A 213 -15.19 10.42 5.42
CA ARG A 213 -13.89 9.97 5.95
C ARG A 213 -14.01 8.95 7.06
N ILE A 214 -15.04 9.07 7.90
CA ILE A 214 -15.23 8.18 9.05
C ILE A 214 -15.29 6.73 8.56
N SER A 215 -16.13 6.46 7.56
CA SER A 215 -16.27 5.11 6.99
C SER A 215 -14.97 4.62 6.35
N SER A 216 -14.30 5.47 5.56
CA SER A 216 -13.07 5.11 4.85
C SER A 216 -11.94 4.78 5.83
N MET A 217 -11.76 5.57 6.88
CA MET A 217 -10.74 5.35 7.90
C MET A 217 -11.02 4.12 8.78
N MET A 218 -12.28 3.91 9.19
CA MET A 218 -12.65 2.71 9.93
C MET A 218 -12.46 1.44 9.10
N LYS A 219 -12.75 1.47 7.79
CA LYS A 219 -12.50 0.33 6.88
C LYS A 219 -11.02 0.05 6.71
N ALA A 220 -10.19 1.07 6.58
CA ALA A 220 -8.74 0.91 6.47
C ALA A 220 -8.17 0.19 7.70
N ALA A 221 -8.56 0.63 8.91
CA ALA A 221 -8.15 0.00 10.17
C ALA A 221 -8.71 -1.42 10.34
N LEU A 222 -9.99 -1.63 10.00
CA LEU A 222 -10.62 -2.96 10.08
C LEU A 222 -9.93 -3.97 9.16
N ASN A 223 -9.63 -3.59 7.92
CA ASN A 223 -8.99 -4.48 6.97
C ASN A 223 -7.56 -4.83 7.39
N TYR A 224 -6.83 -3.91 8.04
CA TYR A 224 -5.54 -4.22 8.67
C TYR A 224 -5.69 -5.26 9.80
N LEU A 225 -6.68 -5.11 10.68
CA LEU A 225 -6.88 -6.08 11.76
C LEU A 225 -7.25 -7.47 11.22
N ARG A 226 -8.05 -7.53 10.14
CA ARG A 226 -8.39 -8.78 9.46
C ARG A 226 -7.16 -9.47 8.86
N SER A 227 -6.30 -8.74 8.13
CA SER A 227 -5.07 -9.31 7.59
C SER A 227 -4.13 -9.79 8.70
N ALA A 228 -4.00 -9.03 9.78
CA ALA A 228 -3.21 -9.41 10.95
C ALA A 228 -3.75 -10.68 11.66
N ALA A 229 -5.08 -10.88 11.66
CA ALA A 229 -5.70 -12.07 12.24
C ALA A 229 -5.53 -13.34 11.39
N GLU A 230 -5.32 -13.20 10.07
CA GLU A 230 -5.08 -14.32 9.15
C GLU A 230 -3.64 -14.86 9.22
N LEU A 231 -2.70 -14.08 9.74
CA LEU A 231 -1.32 -14.52 9.93
C LEU A 231 -1.26 -15.66 10.98
N PRO A 232 -0.64 -16.80 10.66
CA PRO A 232 -0.55 -17.93 11.58
C PRO A 232 0.27 -17.52 12.81
N THR A 233 -0.43 -17.29 13.92
CA THR A 233 0.17 -16.97 15.22
C THR A 233 0.87 -18.20 15.79
N SER A 234 2.05 -18.52 15.28
CA SER A 234 2.86 -19.67 15.71
C SER A 234 3.35 -19.58 17.18
N SER A 235 3.05 -18.49 17.90
CA SER A 235 3.59 -18.24 19.24
C SER A 235 2.58 -17.69 20.27
N SER A 236 1.26 -17.67 20.02
CA SER A 236 0.32 -17.19 21.05
C SER A 236 0.15 -18.25 22.14
N GLN A 237 0.87 -18.06 23.24
CA GLN A 237 0.74 -18.82 24.47
C GLN A 237 -0.68 -18.64 25.04
N ASN A 238 -1.27 -19.76 25.46
CA ASN A 238 -2.53 -19.86 26.19
C ASN A 238 -2.58 -18.95 27.43
N LEU A 239 -3.01 -17.70 27.26
CA LEU A 239 -3.61 -16.94 28.36
C LEU A 239 -5.05 -17.43 28.50
N PRO A 240 -5.53 -17.76 29.72
CA PRO A 240 -6.92 -18.14 29.93
C PRO A 240 -7.80 -16.93 29.61
N ALA A 241 -8.53 -17.01 28.49
CA ALA A 241 -9.56 -16.04 28.12
C ALA A 241 -10.74 -16.19 29.08
N GLU A 242 -10.71 -15.49 30.21
CA GLU A 242 -11.94 -15.15 30.92
C GLU A 242 -12.65 -14.05 30.11
N GLY A 243 -13.61 -14.46 29.27
CA GLY A 243 -14.51 -13.59 28.50
C GLY A 243 -13.82 -12.71 27.47
N SER A 244 -13.74 -13.16 26.21
CA SER A 244 -13.28 -12.29 25.11
C SER A 244 -14.34 -11.23 24.79
N LEU A 245 -13.92 -10.03 24.40
CA LEU A 245 -14.82 -8.95 23.97
C LEU A 245 -15.63 -9.40 22.75
N ALA A 246 -15.03 -10.21 21.87
CA ALA A 246 -15.73 -10.83 20.76
C ALA A 246 -16.86 -11.76 21.21
N ASP A 247 -16.69 -12.50 22.32
CA ASP A 247 -17.76 -13.33 22.89
C ASP A 247 -18.89 -12.45 23.42
N ALA A 248 -18.57 -11.36 24.14
CA ALA A 248 -19.55 -10.40 24.65
C ALA A 248 -20.33 -9.68 23.53
N ILE A 249 -19.64 -9.30 22.43
CA ILE A 249 -20.27 -8.70 21.25
C ILE A 249 -21.16 -9.73 20.54
N ASN A 250 -20.71 -10.98 20.40
CA ASN A 250 -21.50 -12.03 19.76
C ASN A 250 -22.76 -12.37 20.57
N ASP A 251 -22.68 -12.36 21.90
CA ASP A 251 -23.83 -12.51 22.79
C ASP A 251 -24.83 -11.35 22.61
N TYR A 252 -24.34 -10.11 22.43
CA TYR A 252 -25.19 -8.95 22.10
C TYR A 252 -25.90 -9.08 20.76
N VAL A 253 -25.16 -9.36 19.68
CA VAL A 253 -25.73 -9.48 18.34
C VAL A 253 -26.77 -10.62 18.29
N THR A 254 -26.48 -11.74 18.96
CA THR A 254 -27.40 -12.88 19.05
C THR A 254 -28.68 -12.52 19.82
N TYR A 255 -28.55 -11.73 20.88
CA TYR A 255 -29.68 -11.22 21.66
C TYR A 255 -30.53 -10.23 20.85
N ALA A 256 -29.92 -9.22 20.24
CA ALA A 256 -30.60 -8.20 19.43
C ALA A 256 -31.40 -8.81 18.27
N ALA A 257 -30.89 -9.90 17.68
CA ALA A 257 -31.58 -10.65 16.63
C ALA A 257 -32.81 -11.44 17.12
N ASN A 258 -32.95 -11.72 18.42
CA ASN A 258 -34.05 -12.52 18.96
C ASN A 258 -34.47 -12.13 20.40
N PRO A 259 -35.05 -10.93 20.59
CA PRO A 259 -35.42 -10.42 21.91
C PRO A 259 -36.53 -11.23 22.59
N ALA A 260 -37.33 -11.99 21.83
CA ALA A 260 -38.50 -12.72 22.33
C ALA A 260 -38.16 -13.99 23.14
N GLY A 261 -36.90 -14.44 23.14
CA GLY A 261 -36.45 -15.65 23.85
C GLY A 261 -35.91 -15.41 25.27
N SER A 262 -35.73 -14.15 25.67
CA SER A 262 -35.14 -13.76 26.94
C SER A 262 -36.21 -13.65 28.04
N ALA A 263 -35.97 -14.26 29.19
CA ALA A 263 -36.83 -14.13 30.37
C ALA A 263 -36.64 -12.79 31.12
N HIS A 264 -35.70 -11.96 30.67
CA HIS A 264 -35.40 -10.65 31.22
C HIS A 264 -36.22 -9.56 30.51
N SER A 265 -36.52 -8.47 31.22
CA SER A 265 -37.05 -7.29 30.56
C SER A 265 -36.02 -6.78 29.53
N GLU A 266 -36.49 -6.10 28.49
CA GLU A 266 -35.64 -5.50 27.45
C GLU A 266 -34.52 -4.63 28.07
N GLU A 267 -34.82 -3.97 29.18
CA GLU A 267 -33.91 -3.15 29.98
C GLU A 267 -32.90 -3.98 30.81
N GLU A 268 -33.33 -5.06 31.48
CA GLU A 268 -32.43 -5.94 32.25
C GLU A 268 -31.48 -6.75 31.33
N ALA A 269 -31.95 -7.12 30.14
CA ALA A 269 -31.14 -7.84 29.17
C ALA A 269 -30.15 -6.91 28.46
N ALA A 270 -30.57 -5.69 28.11
CA ALA A 270 -29.64 -4.67 27.65
C ALA A 270 -28.59 -4.39 28.72
N ASP A 271 -28.96 -4.19 29.99
CA ASP A 271 -27.99 -3.96 31.07
C ASP A 271 -27.06 -5.17 31.30
N ALA A 272 -27.57 -6.41 31.25
CA ALA A 272 -26.76 -7.62 31.42
C ALA A 272 -25.71 -7.83 30.32
N VAL A 273 -26.00 -7.42 29.09
CA VAL A 273 -25.10 -7.56 27.94
C VAL A 273 -24.18 -6.34 27.79
N MET A 274 -24.69 -5.15 28.12
CA MET A 274 -23.98 -3.88 27.98
C MET A 274 -23.05 -3.62 29.17
N SER A 275 -23.40 -4.08 30.38
CA SER A 275 -22.58 -3.88 31.58
C SER A 275 -21.18 -4.49 31.47
N PRO A 276 -20.96 -5.69 30.89
CA PRO A 276 -19.62 -6.19 30.57
C PRO A 276 -18.86 -5.33 29.57
N LEU A 277 -19.53 -4.80 28.54
CA LEU A 277 -18.95 -3.89 27.53
C LEU A 277 -18.56 -2.54 28.13
N PHE A 278 -19.43 -1.92 28.95
CA PHE A 278 -19.17 -0.66 29.64
C PHE A 278 -18.16 -0.77 30.78
N ASN A 279 -18.08 -1.93 31.44
CA ASN A 279 -17.11 -2.20 32.51
C ASN A 279 -15.83 -2.87 32.01
N TRP A 280 -15.67 -3.05 30.70
CA TRP A 280 -14.44 -3.57 30.12
C TRP A 280 -13.30 -2.58 30.37
N LYS A 281 -12.40 -2.93 31.29
CA LYS A 281 -11.20 -2.15 31.65
C LYS A 281 -9.90 -2.74 31.12
N GLY A 282 -9.99 -3.80 30.31
CA GLY A 282 -8.83 -4.41 29.68
C GLY A 282 -8.52 -3.77 28.32
N PRO A 283 -7.28 -3.85 27.82
CA PRO A 283 -7.06 -3.65 26.38
C PRO A 283 -7.89 -4.68 25.59
N ALA A 284 -8.25 -4.40 24.33
CA ALA A 284 -8.70 -5.48 23.45
C ALA A 284 -7.62 -6.57 23.50
N ALA A 285 -7.95 -7.77 23.95
CA ALA A 285 -6.92 -8.77 24.27
C ALA A 285 -6.35 -9.40 22.99
N THR A 286 -7.08 -9.31 21.88
CA THR A 286 -6.76 -9.95 20.62
C THR A 286 -7.19 -9.11 19.41
N PRO A 287 -6.62 -9.34 18.20
CA PRO A 287 -7.09 -8.69 16.97
C PRO A 287 -8.57 -8.99 16.69
N ARG A 288 -9.05 -10.17 17.12
CA ARG A 288 -10.44 -10.60 16.98
C ARG A 288 -11.42 -9.73 17.77
N ASP A 289 -11.01 -9.27 18.94
CA ASP A 289 -11.78 -8.33 19.77
C ASP A 289 -11.92 -6.97 19.06
N GLY A 290 -10.85 -6.47 18.45
CA GLY A 290 -10.86 -5.23 17.66
C GLY A 290 -11.69 -5.33 16.37
N ILE A 291 -11.66 -6.49 15.67
CA ILE A 291 -12.49 -6.74 14.49
C ILE A 291 -13.98 -6.70 14.87
N ALA A 292 -14.38 -7.46 15.90
CA ALA A 292 -15.77 -7.51 16.35
C ALA A 292 -16.29 -6.12 16.76
N ALA A 293 -15.44 -5.35 17.43
CA ALA A 293 -15.73 -3.98 17.83
C ALA A 293 -15.99 -3.05 16.63
N LEU A 294 -15.09 -3.02 15.66
CA LEU A 294 -15.23 -2.16 14.48
C LEU A 294 -16.37 -2.61 13.55
N GLU A 295 -16.60 -3.91 13.41
CA GLU A 295 -17.72 -4.46 12.64
C GLU A 295 -19.06 -4.01 13.22
N LEU A 296 -19.24 -4.11 14.54
CA LEU A 296 -20.46 -3.66 15.22
C LEU A 296 -20.76 -2.18 14.94
N ILE A 297 -19.74 -1.32 15.07
CA ILE A 297 -19.88 0.13 14.80
C ILE A 297 -20.25 0.38 13.33
N LEU A 298 -19.65 -0.36 12.39
CA LEU A 298 -19.91 -0.20 10.96
C LEU A 298 -21.27 -0.75 10.52
N THR A 299 -21.84 -1.73 11.22
CA THR A 299 -23.10 -2.40 10.81
C THR A 299 -24.36 -1.78 11.38
N GLU A 300 -24.33 -1.21 12.60
CA GLU A 300 -25.58 -0.91 13.31
C GLU A 300 -26.09 0.54 13.23
N GLU A 301 -25.45 1.46 12.50
CA GLU A 301 -25.73 2.92 12.66
C GLU A 301 -25.76 3.30 14.16
N MET A 302 -24.99 2.56 14.97
CA MET A 302 -24.98 2.72 16.41
C MET A 302 -24.46 4.12 16.71
N LEU A 303 -25.22 4.91 17.47
CA LEU A 303 -24.82 6.23 17.94
C LEU A 303 -23.42 6.12 18.57
N ILE A 304 -22.41 6.59 17.85
CA ILE A 304 -21.00 6.57 18.28
C ILE A 304 -20.83 7.34 19.61
N ASP A 305 -21.82 8.19 19.95
CA ASP A 305 -21.89 9.00 21.18
C ASP A 305 -21.79 8.20 22.49
N GLU A 306 -22.50 7.07 22.64
CA GLU A 306 -22.52 6.36 23.94
C GLU A 306 -21.56 5.16 24.00
N MET A 307 -21.34 4.47 22.87
CA MET A 307 -20.55 3.23 22.83
C MET A 307 -19.42 3.23 21.81
N GLY A 308 -19.54 3.95 20.69
CA GLY A 308 -18.53 3.92 19.63
C GLY A 308 -17.20 4.51 20.09
N THR A 309 -17.25 5.66 20.78
CA THR A 309 -16.05 6.37 21.22
C THR A 309 -15.17 5.56 22.20
N PRO A 310 -15.70 4.94 23.28
CA PRO A 310 -14.90 4.09 24.16
C PRO A 310 -14.28 2.88 23.44
N LEU A 311 -15.02 2.27 22.52
CA LEU A 311 -14.58 1.06 21.80
C LEU A 311 -13.44 1.35 20.82
N VAL A 312 -13.54 2.47 20.09
CA VAL A 312 -12.47 2.92 19.19
C VAL A 312 -11.22 3.28 19.99
N LYS A 313 -11.35 3.95 21.15
CA LYS A 313 -10.21 4.23 22.04
C LYS A 313 -9.53 2.96 22.54
N ALA A 314 -10.29 1.96 22.98
CA ALA A 314 -9.74 0.68 23.39
C ALA A 314 -9.00 -0.04 22.25
N THR A 315 -9.48 0.12 21.01
CA THR A 315 -8.82 -0.43 19.82
C THR A 315 -7.51 0.31 19.50
N ILE A 316 -7.48 1.64 19.65
CA ILE A 316 -6.25 2.44 19.52
C ILE A 316 -5.22 2.01 20.56
N GLU A 317 -5.60 1.93 21.84
CA GLU A 317 -4.70 1.51 22.93
C GLU A 317 -4.10 0.11 22.68
N TYR A 318 -4.89 -0.81 22.10
CA TYR A 318 -4.39 -2.12 21.69
C TYR A 318 -3.35 -2.04 20.57
N LEU A 319 -3.61 -1.26 19.52
CA LEU A 319 -2.68 -1.08 18.40
C LEU A 319 -1.36 -0.44 18.85
N GLU A 320 -1.41 0.57 19.72
CA GLU A 320 -0.23 1.19 20.33
C GLU A 320 0.54 0.19 21.22
N GLY A 321 -0.19 -0.65 21.96
CA GLY A 321 0.38 -1.75 22.74
C GLY A 321 1.12 -2.79 21.89
N LEU A 322 0.59 -3.12 20.71
CA LEU A 322 1.27 -3.99 19.74
C LEU A 322 2.57 -3.37 19.21
N GLU A 323 2.54 -2.08 18.85
CA GLU A 323 3.71 -1.39 18.32
C GLU A 323 4.84 -1.32 19.37
N THR A 324 4.51 -1.00 20.62
CA THR A 324 5.48 -0.98 21.72
C THR A 324 6.03 -2.37 22.03
N GLY A 325 5.19 -3.42 22.00
CA GLY A 325 5.65 -4.80 22.11
C GLY A 325 6.59 -5.21 20.99
N PHE A 326 6.28 -4.83 19.74
CA PHE A 326 7.12 -5.12 18.58
C PHE A 326 8.46 -4.39 18.65
N LYS A 327 8.48 -3.11 19.02
CA LYS A 327 9.71 -2.33 19.25
C LYS A 327 10.59 -2.96 20.33
N LYS A 328 10.01 -3.41 21.44
CA LYS A 328 10.76 -4.10 22.49
C LYS A 328 11.38 -5.41 22.00
N HIS A 329 10.62 -6.24 21.27
CA HIS A 329 11.14 -7.47 20.69
C HIS A 329 12.22 -7.22 19.63
N GLN A 330 12.13 -6.10 18.91
CA GLN A 330 13.16 -5.65 17.98
C GLN A 330 14.44 -5.26 18.73
N GLU A 331 14.35 -4.48 19.81
CA GLU A 331 15.49 -4.14 20.67
C GLU A 331 16.16 -5.41 21.26
N ASP A 332 15.37 -6.32 21.82
CA ASP A 332 15.87 -7.60 22.36
C ASP A 332 16.57 -8.46 21.29
N ALA A 333 16.09 -8.44 20.04
CA ALA A 333 16.69 -9.16 18.92
C ALA A 333 18.00 -8.52 18.43
N VAL A 334 18.08 -7.19 18.46
CA VAL A 334 19.30 -6.43 18.12
C VAL A 334 20.39 -6.66 19.17
N ASP A 335 20.04 -6.65 20.46
CA ASP A 335 20.98 -6.96 21.54
C ASP A 335 21.53 -8.39 21.41
N LEU A 336 20.66 -9.37 21.11
CA LEU A 336 21.07 -10.75 20.87
C LEU A 336 22.02 -10.89 19.67
N PHE A 337 21.82 -10.08 18.62
CA PHE A 337 22.72 -10.06 17.46
C PHE A 337 24.12 -9.60 17.84
N TYR A 338 24.25 -8.51 18.61
CA TYR A 338 25.55 -8.02 19.07
C TYR A 338 26.22 -9.01 20.01
N ASP A 339 25.48 -9.63 20.94
CA ASP A 339 26.00 -10.67 21.81
C ASP A 339 26.52 -11.89 21.03
N LEU A 340 25.82 -12.30 19.96
CA LEU A 340 26.26 -13.38 19.06
C LEU A 340 27.52 -13.00 18.27
N HIS A 341 27.62 -11.74 17.84
CA HIS A 341 28.79 -11.24 17.14
C HIS A 341 30.02 -11.20 18.05
N ASP A 342 29.87 -10.70 19.27
CA ASP A 342 30.93 -10.69 20.29
C ASP A 342 31.37 -12.11 20.66
N LEU A 343 30.41 -13.03 20.82
CA LEU A 343 30.71 -14.45 21.05
C LEU A 343 31.45 -15.06 19.87
N HIS A 344 31.10 -14.70 18.62
CA HIS A 344 31.81 -15.15 17.44
C HIS A 344 33.28 -14.69 17.47
N GLN A 345 33.52 -13.39 17.68
CA GLN A 345 34.87 -12.82 17.77
C GLN A 345 35.69 -13.46 18.89
N LEU A 346 35.08 -13.70 20.05
CA LEU A 346 35.73 -14.37 21.17
C LEU A 346 36.13 -15.81 20.80
N THR A 347 35.24 -16.56 20.17
CA THR A 347 35.52 -17.95 19.77
C THR A 347 36.57 -18.04 18.67
N GLU A 348 36.62 -17.08 17.74
CA GLU A 348 37.71 -16.97 16.75
C GLU A 348 39.05 -16.68 17.42
N THR A 349 39.07 -15.73 18.36
CA THR A 349 40.29 -15.37 19.11
C THR A 349 40.84 -16.59 19.87
N ILE A 350 39.98 -17.34 20.57
CA ILE A 350 40.37 -18.56 21.28
C ILE A 350 40.89 -19.62 20.30
N ARG A 351 40.23 -19.80 19.15
CA ARG A 351 40.67 -20.74 18.10
C ARG A 351 42.06 -20.36 17.58
N ASP A 352 42.30 -19.08 17.35
CA ASP A 352 43.58 -18.57 16.83
C ASP A 352 44.70 -18.76 17.88
N MET A 353 44.44 -18.47 19.16
CA MET A 353 45.38 -18.79 20.25
C MET A 353 45.69 -20.29 20.29
N MET A 354 44.67 -21.15 20.22
CA MET A 354 44.85 -22.60 20.23
C MET A 354 45.64 -23.10 19.03
N SER A 355 45.52 -22.45 17.87
CA SER A 355 46.28 -22.80 16.65
C SER A 355 47.77 -22.46 16.75
N GLN A 356 48.12 -21.48 17.60
CA GLN A 356 49.50 -21.04 17.83
C GLN A 356 50.19 -21.81 18.97
N MET A 357 49.43 -22.57 19.77
CA MET A 357 50.00 -23.38 20.86
C MET A 357 50.77 -24.58 20.33
N ASP A 358 51.93 -24.88 20.94
CA ASP A 358 52.64 -26.12 20.65
C ASP A 358 51.87 -27.31 21.23
N HIS A 359 51.41 -28.19 20.33
CA HIS A 359 50.70 -29.41 20.70
C HIS A 359 51.65 -30.56 21.07
N ARG A 360 52.95 -30.32 21.21
CA ARG A 360 53.90 -31.34 21.67
C ARG A 360 54.03 -31.32 23.19
N SER A 361 53.93 -32.49 23.78
CA SER A 361 54.30 -32.73 25.16
C SER A 361 55.83 -32.62 25.34
N PRO A 362 56.33 -32.40 26.57
CA PRO A 362 57.77 -32.29 26.84
C PRO A 362 58.60 -33.53 26.45
N ASP A 363 57.94 -34.68 26.33
CA ASP A 363 58.52 -35.95 25.86
C ASP A 363 58.60 -36.06 24.32
N GLY A 364 58.13 -35.04 23.60
CA GLY A 364 58.07 -35.00 22.14
C GLY A 364 56.84 -35.67 21.53
N GLY A 365 55.95 -36.27 22.35
CA GLY A 365 54.68 -36.84 21.91
C GLY A 365 53.63 -35.76 21.58
N ILE A 366 52.56 -36.12 20.88
CA ILE A 366 51.44 -35.20 20.62
C ILE A 366 50.50 -35.18 21.82
N ASN A 367 50.22 -34.00 22.36
CA ASN A 367 49.22 -33.77 23.39
C ASN A 367 47.81 -33.91 22.78
N GLN A 368 47.23 -35.11 22.89
CA GLN A 368 45.91 -35.41 22.33
C GLN A 368 44.77 -34.62 22.97
N GLU A 369 44.88 -34.23 24.24
CA GLU A 369 43.84 -33.46 24.92
C GLU A 369 43.76 -32.05 24.34
N LEU A 370 44.92 -31.40 24.18
CA LEU A 370 45.00 -30.07 23.58
C LEU A 370 44.53 -30.08 22.12
N TYR A 371 44.83 -31.15 21.38
CA TYR A 371 44.33 -31.34 20.02
C TYR A 371 42.79 -31.46 19.97
N ARG A 372 42.19 -32.19 20.93
CA ARG A 372 40.72 -32.32 21.04
C ARG A 372 40.07 -30.99 21.40
N VAL A 373 40.64 -30.23 22.33
CA VAL A 373 40.16 -28.87 22.67
C VAL A 373 40.22 -27.97 21.44
N GLY A 374 41.32 -27.99 20.69
CA GLY A 374 41.44 -27.23 19.44
C GLY A 374 40.44 -27.65 18.35
N ALA A 375 40.04 -28.92 18.32
CA ALA A 375 38.96 -29.38 17.43
C ALA A 375 37.58 -28.88 17.88
N LEU A 376 37.29 -28.89 19.19
CA LEU A 376 36.04 -28.37 19.74
C LEU A 376 35.91 -26.85 19.52
N CYS A 377 36.98 -26.09 19.74
CA CYS A 377 36.99 -24.64 19.48
C CYS A 377 36.67 -24.31 18.02
N ARG A 378 37.16 -25.12 17.05
CA ARG A 378 36.81 -24.96 15.63
C ARG A 378 35.34 -25.22 15.33
N ILE A 379 34.75 -26.25 15.95
CA ILE A 379 33.33 -26.57 15.77
C ILE A 379 32.46 -25.45 16.37
N VAL A 380 32.77 -25.01 17.58
CA VAL A 380 32.02 -23.94 18.26
C VAL A 380 32.12 -22.63 17.46
N SER A 381 33.34 -22.22 17.08
CA SER A 381 33.56 -21.01 16.27
C SER A 381 32.80 -21.06 14.95
N SER A 382 32.79 -22.21 14.25
CA SER A 382 32.04 -22.36 13.00
C SER A 382 30.52 -22.31 13.20
N SER A 383 30.00 -22.94 14.26
CA SER A 383 28.56 -22.92 14.55
C SER A 383 28.09 -21.51 14.95
N VAL A 384 28.86 -20.80 15.79
CA VAL A 384 28.54 -19.42 16.18
C VAL A 384 28.66 -18.48 14.99
N GLY A 385 29.66 -18.64 14.11
CA GLY A 385 29.78 -17.86 12.87
C GLY A 385 28.56 -18.02 11.95
N LYS A 386 28.07 -19.25 11.75
CA LYS A 386 26.83 -19.48 10.99
C LYS A 386 25.61 -18.86 11.64
N MET A 387 25.51 -18.89 12.97
CA MET A 387 24.43 -18.20 13.68
C MET A 387 24.51 -16.69 13.43
N CYS A 388 25.70 -16.09 13.54
CA CYS A 388 25.95 -14.68 13.24
C CYS A 388 25.55 -14.30 11.80
N GLU A 389 25.98 -15.08 10.80
CA GLU A 389 25.63 -14.86 9.38
C GLU A 389 24.11 -14.97 9.11
N LEU A 390 23.44 -15.92 9.76
CA LEU A 390 21.98 -16.05 9.66
C LEU A 390 21.28 -14.86 10.33
N THR A 391 21.81 -14.36 11.42
CA THR A 391 21.24 -13.23 12.16
C THR A 391 21.55 -11.86 11.54
N GLU A 392 22.60 -11.74 10.72
CA GLU A 392 23.00 -10.50 10.04
C GLU A 392 21.89 -9.95 9.11
N ARG A 393 21.04 -10.82 8.59
CA ARG A 393 19.86 -10.40 7.80
C ARG A 393 18.87 -9.55 8.59
N TYR A 394 18.83 -9.73 9.91
CA TYR A 394 17.98 -8.96 10.81
C TYR A 394 18.62 -7.62 11.24
N ASP A 395 19.90 -7.37 10.94
CA ASP A 395 20.56 -6.08 11.21
C ASP A 395 20.35 -5.06 10.07
N SER A 396 19.74 -5.48 8.96
CA SER A 396 19.44 -4.58 7.84
C SER A 396 18.26 -3.65 8.19
N PRO A 397 18.43 -2.32 8.10
CA PRO A 397 17.38 -1.34 8.44
C PRO A 397 16.04 -1.50 7.71
N GLY A 398 15.99 -2.29 6.62
CA GLY A 398 14.78 -2.57 5.85
C GLY A 398 14.12 -3.93 6.10
N TYR A 399 14.78 -4.86 6.80
CA TYR A 399 14.23 -6.21 6.99
C TYR A 399 13.01 -6.18 7.93
N TRP A 400 13.12 -5.47 9.06
CA TRP A 400 12.00 -5.28 9.99
C TRP A 400 10.87 -4.45 9.38
N SER A 401 11.20 -3.45 8.56
CA SER A 401 10.21 -2.68 7.82
C SER A 401 9.40 -3.55 6.85
N SER A 402 10.03 -4.56 6.24
CA SER A 402 9.32 -5.48 5.33
C SER A 402 8.41 -6.49 6.03
N ILE A 403 8.69 -6.81 7.30
CA ILE A 403 7.83 -7.68 8.13
C ILE A 403 6.70 -6.87 8.77
N ALA A 404 6.92 -5.59 9.10
CA ALA A 404 5.85 -4.73 9.60
C ALA A 404 4.80 -4.37 8.54
N VAL A 405 5.14 -4.52 7.25
CA VAL A 405 4.29 -4.23 6.08
C VAL A 405 3.65 -5.50 5.48
N ALA A 406 4.08 -6.69 5.90
CA ALA A 406 3.57 -7.98 5.40
C ALA A 406 2.76 -8.71 6.47
#